data_AF-A0A127N221-F1
#
_entry.id   AF-A0A127N221-F1
#
_cell.length_a   1.000
_cell.length_b   1.000
_cell.length_c   1.000
_cell.angle_alpha   90.00
_cell.angle_beta   90.00
_cell.angle_gamma   90.00
#
_symmetry.space_group_name_H-M   'P 1'
#
loop_
_entity.id
_entity.type
_entity.pdbx_description
1 polymer ?
#
loop_
_entity_poly.entity_id
_entity_poly.type
_entity_poly.pdbx_seq_one_letter_code
_entity_poly.pdbx_strand_id
1 'polypeptide(L)'
;MMHADLIDQDDFRERLQALGFAVPPDVTAEQACEYAVRALTPERSMALRRLVEEMLGGNATLLPAVREAISRQLLPALVPRP
;
A
#
# COMPACT_ATOMS: atom_id res chain seq x y z
N MET A 1 -4.28 25.04 -10.16
CA MET A 1 -3.09 24.65 -9.37
C MET A 1 -3.08 23.14 -9.33
N MET A 2 -2.15 22.48 -10.01
CA MET A 2 -2.13 21.02 -10.05
C MET A 2 -1.56 20.54 -8.72
N HIS A 3 -2.42 20.25 -7.75
CA HIS A 3 -2.03 19.42 -6.62
C HIS A 3 -1.75 18.05 -7.22
N ALA A 4 -0.49 17.74 -7.50
CA ALA A 4 -0.10 16.35 -7.62
C ALA A 4 -0.51 15.71 -6.29
N ASP A 5 -1.45 14.77 -6.34
CA ASP A 5 -1.89 14.02 -5.17
C ASP A 5 -0.67 13.21 -4.71
N LEU A 6 0.10 13.80 -3.80
CA LEU A 6 1.32 13.23 -3.28
C LEU A 6 0.90 12.21 -2.23
N ILE A 7 1.14 10.94 -2.51
CA ILE A 7 0.86 9.87 -1.56
C ILE A 7 2.08 9.72 -0.67
N ASP A 8 1.97 10.25 0.54
CA ASP A 8 2.90 10.00 1.62
C ASP A 8 2.54 8.74 2.44
N GLN A 9 3.26 8.51 3.54
CA GLN A 9 3.07 7.34 4.38
C GLN A 9 1.73 7.32 5.13
N ASP A 10 1.22 8.48 5.55
CA ASP A 10 -0.05 8.57 6.26
C ASP A 10 -1.20 8.38 5.27
N ASP A 11 -1.09 9.03 4.11
CA ASP A 11 -1.96 8.84 2.96
C ASP A 11 -2.06 7.36 2.51
N PHE A 12 -0.93 6.66 2.47
CA PHE A 12 -0.88 5.24 2.16
C PHE A 12 -1.54 4.40 3.26
N ARG A 13 -1.27 4.73 4.53
CA ARG A 13 -1.86 4.07 5.69
C ARG A 13 -3.38 4.24 5.72
N GLU A 14 -3.91 5.43 5.45
CA GLU A 14 -5.34 5.67 5.37
C GLU A 14 -6.00 4.80 4.29
N ARG A 15 -5.37 4.67 3.12
CA ARG A 15 -5.83 3.76 2.06
C ARG A 15 -5.83 2.29 2.50
N LEU A 16 -4.83 1.84 3.26
CA LEU A 16 -4.81 0.49 3.85
C LEU A 16 -5.93 0.31 4.88
N GLN A 17 -6.16 1.30 5.75
CA GLN A 17 -7.25 1.25 6.73
C GLN A 17 -8.62 1.22 6.06
N ALA A 18 -8.80 1.94 4.95
CA ALA A 18 -10.01 1.92 4.13
C ALA A 18 -10.30 0.53 3.52
N LEU A 19 -9.26 -0.26 3.24
CA LEU A 19 -9.38 -1.67 2.84
C LEU A 19 -9.66 -2.63 4.02
N GLY A 20 -9.66 -2.12 5.26
CA GLY A 20 -9.89 -2.90 6.48
C GLY A 20 -8.62 -3.49 7.10
N PHE A 21 -7.44 -2.98 6.75
CA PHE A 21 -6.20 -3.33 7.45
C PHE A 21 -6.05 -2.48 8.72
N ALA A 22 -5.81 -3.14 9.86
CA ALA A 22 -5.52 -2.45 11.10
C ALA A 22 -4.04 -2.02 11.14
N VAL A 23 -3.76 -0.81 10.62
CA VAL A 23 -2.41 -0.24 10.61
C VAL A 23 -2.31 0.86 11.68
N PRO A 24 -1.40 0.74 12.66
CA PRO A 24 -1.26 1.73 13.74
C PRO A 24 -0.83 3.10 13.21
N PRO A 25 -1.12 4.19 13.95
CA PRO A 25 -0.53 5.50 13.69
C PRO A 25 0.98 5.50 13.96
N ASP A 26 1.68 6.47 13.35
CA ASP A 26 3.13 6.67 13.48
C ASP A 26 4.00 5.50 12.99
N VAL A 27 3.47 4.63 12.14
CA VAL A 27 4.25 3.57 11.51
C VAL A 27 4.79 4.02 10.15
N THR A 28 5.98 3.54 9.81
CA THR A 28 6.57 3.81 8.49
C THR A 28 5.80 3.07 7.39
N ALA A 29 5.99 3.48 6.13
CA ALA A 29 5.40 2.79 4.99
C ALA A 29 5.77 1.28 4.94
N GLU A 30 7.00 0.93 5.35
CA GLU A 30 7.43 -0.46 5.47
C GLU A 30 6.65 -1.21 6.56
N GLN A 31 6.54 -0.63 7.75
CA GLN A 31 5.76 -1.25 8.83
C GLN A 31 4.28 -1.39 8.44
N ALA A 32 3.71 -0.39 7.76
CA ALA A 32 2.35 -0.45 7.24
C ALA A 32 2.15 -1.62 6.26
N CYS A 33 3.12 -1.81 5.34
CA CYS A 33 3.15 -2.97 4.45
C CYS A 33 3.26 -4.28 5.24
N GLU A 34 4.10 -4.37 6.27
CA GLU A 34 4.19 -5.58 7.10
C GLU A 34 2.87 -5.91 7.78
N TYR A 35 2.18 -4.91 8.36
CA TYR A 35 0.86 -5.11 8.95
C TYR A 35 -0.15 -5.61 7.90
N ALA A 36 -0.15 -5.03 6.70
CA ALA A 36 -1.03 -5.44 5.61
C ALA A 36 -0.73 -6.88 5.15
N VAL A 37 0.54 -7.26 4.99
CA VAL A 37 0.95 -8.62 4.60
C VAL A 37 0.58 -9.65 5.68
N ARG A 38 0.78 -9.32 6.95
CA ARG A 38 0.43 -10.21 8.07
C ARG A 38 -1.07 -10.43 8.21
N ALA A 39 -1.89 -9.45 7.82
CA ALA A 39 -3.35 -9.51 7.85
C ALA A 39 -3.96 -9.82 6.47
N LEU A 40 -3.16 -10.29 5.52
CA LEU A 40 -3.55 -10.54 4.14
C LEU A 40 -4.41 -11.81 4.04
N THR A 41 -5.58 -11.69 3.41
CA THR A 41 -6.48 -12.80 3.08
C THR A 41 -6.68 -12.86 1.56
N PRO A 42 -7.21 -13.95 0.99
CA PRO A 42 -7.46 -14.03 -0.46
C PRO A 42 -8.35 -12.92 -1.01
N GLU A 43 -9.33 -12.47 -0.23
CA GLU A 43 -10.22 -11.36 -0.62
C GLU A 43 -9.48 -10.02 -0.52
N ARG A 44 -8.73 -9.81 0.56
CA ARG A 44 -7.95 -8.59 0.78
C ARG A 44 -6.77 -8.47 -0.16
N SER A 45 -6.17 -9.57 -0.60
CA SER A 45 -5.08 -9.56 -1.56
C SER A 45 -5.54 -9.05 -2.92
N MET A 46 -6.74 -9.43 -3.38
CA MET A 46 -7.31 -8.85 -4.60
C MET A 46 -7.57 -7.35 -4.46
N ALA A 47 -8.14 -6.92 -3.33
CA ALA A 47 -8.41 -5.51 -3.08
C ALA A 47 -7.12 -4.67 -2.95
N LEU A 48 -6.12 -5.19 -2.23
CA LEU A 48 -4.81 -4.57 -2.07
C LEU A 48 -4.06 -4.49 -3.39
N ARG A 49 -4.13 -5.53 -4.21
CA ARG A 49 -3.55 -5.54 -5.55
C ARG A 49 -4.14 -4.45 -6.42
N ARG A 50 -5.48 -4.32 -6.45
CA ARG A 50 -6.18 -3.25 -7.18
C ARG A 50 -5.71 -1.87 -6.72
N LEU A 51 -5.62 -1.65 -5.41
CA LEU A 51 -5.13 -0.39 -4.85
C LEU A 51 -3.70 -0.09 -5.30
N VAL A 52 -2.79 -1.07 -5.22
CA VAL A 52 -1.39 -0.91 -5.63
C VAL A 52 -1.28 -0.63 -7.13
N GLU A 53 -2.08 -1.31 -7.96
CA GLU A 53 -2.13 -1.06 -9.41
C GLU A 53 -2.60 0.37 -9.72
N GLU A 54 -3.64 0.86 -9.05
CA GLU A 54 -4.12 2.24 -9.20
C GLU A 54 -3.08 3.27 -8.71
N MET A 55 -2.37 2.97 -7.61
CA MET A 55 -1.34 3.87 -7.07
C MET A 55 -0.10 3.93 -7.97
N LEU A 56 0.35 2.79 -8.51
CA LEU A 56 1.54 2.71 -9.38
C LEU A 56 1.24 3.13 -10.82
N GLY A 57 0.01 2.93 -11.30
CA GLY A 57 -0.43 3.26 -12.65
C GLY A 57 -1.13 4.62 -12.77
N GLY A 58 -1.57 5.21 -11.66
CA GLY A 58 -2.26 6.49 -11.61
C GLY A 58 -1.32 7.69 -11.75
N ASN A 59 -1.93 8.87 -11.86
CA ASN A 59 -1.21 10.16 -11.93
C ASN A 59 -0.78 10.67 -10.53
N ALA A 60 -1.01 9.89 -9.48
CA ALA A 60 -0.61 10.22 -8.12
C ALA A 60 0.91 10.10 -7.99
N THR A 61 1.53 11.08 -7.32
CA THR A 61 2.97 11.02 -7.08
C THR A 61 3.21 10.27 -5.79
N LEU A 62 3.82 9.09 -5.85
CA LEU A 62 4.19 8.35 -4.65
C LEU A 62 5.50 8.87 -4.07
N LEU A 63 5.57 9.03 -2.75
CA LEU A 63 6.88 9.19 -2.11
C LEU A 63 7.76 7.96 -2.40
N PRO A 64 9.08 8.17 -2.64
CA PRO A 64 9.99 7.08 -2.96
C PRO A 64 9.99 5.99 -1.89
N ALA A 65 9.92 6.37 -0.61
CA ALA A 65 9.84 5.42 0.51
C ALA A 65 8.59 4.52 0.44
N VAL A 66 7.42 5.08 0.11
CA VAL A 66 6.17 4.32 -0.03
C VAL A 66 6.27 3.37 -1.22
N ARG A 67 6.75 3.86 -2.36
CA ARG A 67 6.92 3.06 -3.57
C ARG A 67 7.88 1.88 -3.33
N GLU A 68 8.99 2.11 -2.63
CA GLU A 68 9.93 1.06 -2.27
C GLU A 68 9.31 0.01 -1.32
N ALA A 69 8.59 0.45 -0.28
CA ALA A 69 7.92 -0.46 0.65
C ALA A 69 6.90 -1.37 -0.08
N ILE A 70 6.07 -0.79 -0.95
CA ILE A 70 5.13 -1.55 -1.77
C ILE A 70 5.87 -2.57 -2.63
N SER A 71 6.93 -2.14 -3.33
CA SER A 71 7.67 -3.02 -4.24
C SER A 71 8.41 -4.15 -3.53
N ARG A 72 8.91 -3.90 -2.32
CA ARG A 72 9.71 -4.87 -1.56
C ARG A 72 8.87 -5.83 -0.74
N GLN A 73 7.69 -5.42 -0.27
CA GLN A 73 6.89 -6.20 0.67
C GLN A 73 5.53 -6.61 0.10
N LEU A 74 4.76 -5.66 -0.45
CA LEU A 74 3.42 -5.96 -0.95
C LEU A 74 3.45 -6.77 -2.24
N LEU A 75 4.21 -6.33 -3.26
CA LEU A 75 4.29 -7.03 -4.53
C LEU A 75 4.64 -8.52 -4.38
N PRO A 76 5.71 -8.91 -3.65
CA PRO A 76 6.01 -10.34 -3.48
C PRO A 76 4.97 -11.09 -2.66
N ALA A 77 4.26 -10.45 -1.73
CA ALA A 77 3.17 -11.08 -0.98
C ALA A 77 1.90 -11.29 -1.82
N LEU A 78 1.72 -10.51 -2.89
CA LEU A 78 0.58 -10.59 -3.80
C LEU A 78 0.82 -11.57 -4.97
N VAL A 79 2.06 -11.99 -5.20
CA VAL A 79 2.38 -13.01 -6.21
C VAL A 79 1.98 -14.40 -5.66
N PRO A 80 1.07 -15.13 -6.32
CA PRO A 80 0.79 -16.50 -5.93
C PRO A 80 2.07 -17.33 -6.08
N ARG A 81 2.54 -17.93 -4.98
CA ARG A 81 3.67 -18.85 -5.02
C ARG A 81 3.27 -20.08 -5.86
N PRO A 82 4.06 -20.46 -6.89
CA PRO A 82 3.75 -21.59 -7.75
C PRO A 82 3.78 -22.93 -7.00
#